data_AF-A0A160PPT6-F1
#
_entry.id   AF-A0A160PPT6-F1
#
_cell.length_a   1.000
_cell.length_b   1.000
_cell.length_c   1.000
_cell.angle_alpha   90.00
_cell.angle_beta   90.00
_cell.angle_gamma   90.00
#
_symmetry.space_group_name_H-M   'P 1'
#
loop_
_entity.id
_entity.type
_entity.pdbx_description
1 polymer ?
#
loop_
_entity_poly.entity_id
_entity_poly.type
_entity_poly.pdbx_seq_one_letter_code
_entity_poly.pdbx_strand_id
1 'polypeptide(L)'
;MIIVLLALIVIFTWGFAKLFGRGEQTQPLPDNDEIVEHNRQAVGDGNIDNIMFDTVMRGYRQDQVDDVIAHLKWQVDSLNAQLDQVHLRAKNSETG
;
A
#
# COMPACT_ATOMS: atom_id res chain seq x y z
N MET A 1 47.30 -6.54 18.58
CA MET A 1 45.89 -6.08 18.57
C MET A 1 45.28 -6.08 17.16
N ILE A 2 45.97 -5.60 16.12
CA ILE A 2 45.46 -5.59 14.73
C ILE A 2 45.02 -6.97 14.21
N ILE A 3 45.77 -8.03 14.52
CA ILE A 3 45.45 -9.39 14.07
C ILE A 3 44.11 -9.86 14.64
N VAL A 4 43.84 -9.57 15.91
CA VAL A 4 42.56 -9.91 16.56
C VAL A 4 41.41 -9.16 15.91
N LEU A 5 41.62 -7.89 15.56
CA LEU A 5 40.61 -7.05 14.93
C LEU A 5 40.27 -7.54 13.52
N LEU A 6 41.27 -7.92 12.73
CA LEU A 6 41.06 -8.54 11.41
C LEU A 6 40.32 -9.88 11.51
N ALA A 7 40.66 -10.71 12.49
CA ALA A 7 39.96 -11.97 12.72
C ALA A 7 38.49 -11.74 13.07
N LEU A 8 38.18 -10.75 13.91
CA LEU A 8 36.81 -10.37 14.22
C LEU A 8 36.06 -9.88 12.98
N ILE A 9 36.66 -9.00 12.16
CA ILE A 9 36.03 -8.54 10.91
C ILE A 9 35.67 -9.72 10.02
N VAL A 10 36.59 -10.66 9.78
CA VAL A 10 36.32 -11.82 8.92
C VAL A 10 35.18 -12.68 9.47
N ILE A 11 35.19 -12.95 10.78
CA ILE A 11 34.15 -13.77 11.43
C ILE A 11 32.79 -13.08 11.35
N PHE A 12 32.73 -11.78 11.67
CA PHE A 12 31.49 -11.01 11.58
C PHE A 12 30.99 -10.90 10.15
N THR A 13 31.84 -10.56 9.18
CA THR A 13 31.45 -10.47 7.77
C THR A 13 30.88 -11.79 7.26
N TRP A 14 31.47 -12.93 7.64
CA TRP A 14 30.95 -14.24 7.22
C TRP A 14 29.65 -14.62 7.92
N GLY A 15 29.52 -14.28 9.22
CA GLY A 15 28.28 -14.47 9.99
C GLY A 15 27.13 -13.63 9.44
N PHE A 16 27.37 -12.34 9.19
CA PHE A 16 26.41 -11.45 8.55
C PHE A 16 26.08 -11.89 7.12
N ALA A 17 27.07 -12.31 6.31
CA ALA A 17 26.80 -12.83 4.97
C ALA A 17 25.96 -14.11 4.99
N LYS A 18 26.00 -14.94 6.04
CA LYS A 18 25.09 -16.08 6.17
C LYS A 18 23.69 -15.69 6.65
N LEU A 19 23.61 -14.70 7.54
CA LEU A 19 22.34 -14.24 8.10
C LEU A 19 21.55 -13.34 7.13
N PHE A 20 22.26 -12.58 6.28
CA PHE A 20 21.68 -11.61 5.35
C PHE A 20 21.96 -11.90 3.87
N GLY A 21 22.96 -12.73 3.53
CA GLY A 21 23.47 -12.89 2.16
C GLY A 21 22.89 -14.07 1.36
N ARG A 22 22.18 -14.99 2.01
CA ARG A 22 21.14 -15.78 1.35
C ARG A 22 19.85 -15.16 1.83
N GLY A 23 19.39 -14.12 1.11
CA GLY A 23 18.05 -13.62 1.27
C GLY A 23 17.14 -14.82 1.41
N GLU A 24 16.40 -14.89 2.51
CA GLU A 24 15.25 -15.78 2.56
C GLU A 24 14.57 -15.65 1.21
N GLN A 25 14.18 -16.79 0.64
CA GLN A 25 13.49 -16.82 -0.64
C GLN A 25 12.18 -16.05 -0.43
N THR A 26 12.28 -14.72 -0.48
CA THR A 26 11.18 -13.80 -0.31
C THR A 26 10.28 -14.21 -1.43
N GLN A 27 9.04 -14.53 -1.05
CA GLN A 27 7.99 -14.85 -2.01
C GLN A 27 8.14 -13.85 -3.17
N PRO A 28 8.27 -14.35 -4.42
CA PRO A 28 8.54 -13.47 -5.56
C PRO A 28 7.56 -12.31 -5.48
N LEU A 29 8.07 -11.07 -5.65
CA LEU A 29 7.18 -9.92 -5.62
C LEU A 29 6.03 -10.21 -6.60
N PRO A 30 4.77 -9.98 -6.18
CA PRO A 30 3.62 -10.24 -7.04
C PRO A 30 3.82 -9.50 -8.37
N ASP A 31 3.42 -10.16 -9.45
CA ASP A 31 3.52 -9.56 -10.78
C ASP A 31 2.68 -8.28 -10.81
N ASN A 32 3.08 -7.30 -11.63
CA ASN A 32 2.40 -6.01 -11.68
C ASN A 32 0.89 -6.14 -11.96
N ASP A 33 0.52 -7.12 -12.79
CA ASP A 33 -0.88 -7.43 -13.10
C ASP A 33 -1.68 -7.87 -11.86
N GLU A 34 -1.06 -8.61 -10.93
CA GLU A 34 -1.69 -9.04 -9.67
C GLU A 34 -1.93 -7.85 -8.74
N ILE A 35 -0.98 -6.92 -8.66
CA ILE A 35 -1.10 -5.68 -7.86
C ILE A 35 -2.24 -4.82 -8.40
N VAL A 36 -2.32 -4.66 -9.72
CA VAL A 36 -3.38 -3.86 -10.35
C VAL A 36 -4.76 -4.48 -10.08
N GLU A 37 -4.89 -5.80 -10.19
CA GLU A 37 -6.15 -6.49 -9.94
C GLU A 37 -6.55 -6.44 -8.45
N HIS A 38 -5.59 -6.66 -7.54
CA HIS A 38 -5.79 -6.47 -6.11
C HIS A 38 -6.30 -5.06 -5.78
N ASN A 39 -5.70 -4.03 -6.37
CA ASN A 39 -6.12 -2.65 -6.19
C ASN A 39 -7.54 -2.39 -6.73
N ARG A 40 -7.90 -2.97 -7.88
CA ARG A 40 -9.26 -2.87 -8.42
C ARG A 40 -10.29 -3.46 -7.47
N GLN A 41 -9.99 -4.62 -6.90
CA GLN A 41 -10.86 -5.27 -5.91
C GLN A 41 -10.97 -4.44 -4.64
N ALA A 42 -9.84 -3.96 -4.10
CA ALA A 42 -9.81 -3.09 -2.93
C ALA A 42 -10.65 -1.81 -3.11
N VAL A 43 -10.57 -1.17 -4.30
CA VAL A 43 -11.41 -0.01 -4.64
C VAL A 43 -12.89 -0.40 -4.73
N GLY A 44 -13.22 -1.52 -5.37
CA GLY A 44 -14.58 -2.03 -5.50
C GLY A 44 -15.24 -2.32 -4.15
N ASP A 45 -14.47 -2.83 -3.20
CA ASP A 45 -14.92 -3.12 -1.83
C ASP A 45 -14.90 -1.90 -0.90
N GLY A 46 -14.43 -0.75 -1.38
CA GLY A 46 -14.26 0.47 -0.58
C GLY A 46 -13.11 0.42 0.42
N ASN A 47 -12.24 -0.59 0.33
CA ASN A 47 -11.09 -0.80 1.21
C ASN A 47 -9.84 -0.07 0.68
N ILE A 48 -9.91 1.26 0.65
CA ILE A 48 -8.87 2.12 0.07
C ILE A 48 -7.52 1.99 0.80
N ASP A 49 -7.54 1.66 2.09
CA ASP A 49 -6.34 1.46 2.92
C ASP A 49 -5.53 0.21 2.51
N ASN A 50 -6.11 -0.68 1.70
CA ASN A 50 -5.48 -1.91 1.24
C ASN A 50 -4.87 -1.80 -0.17
N ILE A 51 -4.90 -0.60 -0.78
CA ILE A 51 -4.31 -0.35 -2.10
C ILE A 51 -2.79 -0.22 -1.98
N MET A 52 -2.04 -0.86 -2.87
CA MET A 52 -0.58 -0.88 -2.85
C MET A 52 0.00 -0.50 -4.21
N PHE A 53 1.09 0.25 -4.23
CA PHE A 53 1.77 0.69 -5.45
C PHE A 53 3.24 0.29 -5.47
N ASP A 54 3.71 -0.17 -6.62
CA ASP A 54 5.14 -0.34 -6.87
C ASP A 54 5.86 1.00 -6.96
N THR A 55 7.07 1.05 -6.40
CA THR A 55 7.94 2.21 -6.54
C THR A 55 8.92 2.00 -7.69
N VAL A 56 8.94 2.94 -8.64
CA VAL A 56 9.88 2.93 -9.77
C VAL A 56 10.79 4.17 -9.74
N MET A 57 11.95 4.08 -10.40
CA MET A 57 12.96 5.16 -10.44
C MET A 57 12.39 6.53 -10.88
N ARG A 58 11.35 6.53 -11.71
CA ARG A 58 10.64 7.73 -12.16
C ARG A 58 9.13 7.56 -11.96
N GLY A 59 8.71 7.52 -10.70
CA GLY A 59 7.30 7.47 -10.30
C GLY A 59 6.80 8.82 -9.77
N TYR A 60 5.50 8.88 -9.48
CA TYR A 60 4.94 9.94 -8.66
C TYR A 60 5.44 9.80 -7.22
N ARG A 61 5.48 10.91 -6.48
CA ARG A 61 5.85 10.83 -5.07
C ARG A 61 4.68 10.30 -4.26
N GLN A 62 4.99 9.40 -3.34
CA GLN A 62 4.00 8.73 -2.51
C GLN A 62 3.13 9.72 -1.71
N ASP A 63 3.74 10.76 -1.12
CA ASP A 63 3.02 11.81 -0.37
C ASP A 63 1.94 12.52 -1.20
N GLN A 64 2.21 12.75 -2.49
CA GLN A 64 1.24 13.40 -3.39
C GLN A 64 0.14 12.45 -3.83
N VAL A 65 0.48 11.19 -4.08
CA VAL A 65 -0.50 10.16 -4.45
C VAL A 65 -1.46 9.95 -3.28
N ASP A 66 -0.94 9.84 -2.06
CA ASP A 66 -1.73 9.65 -0.84
C ASP A 66 -2.69 10.82 -0.61
N ASP A 67 -2.24 12.07 -0.75
CA ASP A 67 -3.08 13.28 -0.62
C ASP A 67 -4.23 13.30 -1.64
N VAL A 68 -3.93 13.00 -2.91
CA VAL A 68 -4.93 12.96 -3.98
C VAL A 68 -5.95 11.84 -3.72
N ILE A 69 -5.50 10.65 -3.33
CA ILE A 69 -6.40 9.52 -3.02
C ILE A 69 -7.29 9.85 -1.84
N ALA A 70 -6.74 10.44 -0.77
CA ALA A 70 -7.51 10.84 0.41
C ALA A 70 -8.59 11.87 0.05
N HIS A 71 -8.25 12.87 -0.78
CA HIS A 71 -9.21 13.88 -1.20
C HIS A 71 -10.31 13.31 -2.10
N LEU A 72 -9.96 12.43 -3.04
CA LEU A 72 -10.93 11.74 -3.90
C LEU A 72 -11.87 10.85 -3.09
N LYS A 73 -11.33 10.10 -2.12
CA LYS A 73 -12.15 9.29 -1.19
C LYS A 73 -13.14 10.16 -0.44
N TRP A 74 -12.67 11.26 0.15
CA TRP A 74 -13.53 12.21 0.86
C TRP A 74 -14.64 12.77 -0.05
N GLN A 75 -14.30 13.10 -1.30
CA GLN A 75 -15.28 13.60 -2.27
C GLN A 75 -16.35 12.53 -2.58
N VAL A 76 -15.96 11.29 -2.85
CA VAL A 76 -16.89 10.18 -3.11
C VAL A 76 -17.79 9.93 -1.88
N ASP A 77 -17.21 9.88 -0.69
CA ASP A 77 -17.96 9.68 0.56
C ASP A 77 -18.99 10.81 0.79
N SER A 78 -18.61 12.05 0.50
CA SER A 78 -19.50 13.22 0.55
C SER A 78 -20.65 13.14 -0.47
N LEU A 79 -20.39 12.65 -1.68
CA LEU A 79 -21.42 12.46 -2.70
C LEU A 79 -22.40 11.34 -2.30
N ASN A 80 -21.89 10.22 -1.78
CA ASN A 80 -22.73 9.11 -1.32
C ASN A 80 -23.63 9.54 -0.16
N ALA A 81 -23.09 10.29 0.80
CA ALA A 81 -23.88 10.83 1.91
C ALA A 81 -25.01 11.77 1.44
N GLN A 82 -24.80 12.53 0.36
CA GLN A 82 -25.83 13.37 -0.24
C GLN A 82 -26.92 12.54 -0.93
N LEU A 83 -26.54 11.50 -1.69
CA LEU A 83 -27.50 10.59 -2.33
C LEU A 83 -28.39 9.90 -1.30
N ASP A 84 -27.82 9.44 -0.19
CA ASP A 84 -28.57 8.83 0.90
C ASP A 84 -29.59 9.81 1.50
N GLN A 85 -29.21 11.07 1.72
CA GLN A 85 -30.16 12.09 2.19
C GLN A 85 -31.30 12.33 1.19
N VAL A 86 -31.03 12.35 -0.11
CA VAL A 86 -32.04 12.51 -1.15
C VAL A 86 -33.01 11.32 -1.14
N HIS A 87 -32.51 10.09 -1.06
CA HIS A 87 -33.34 8.89 -0.98
C HIS A 87 -34.21 8.86 0.28
N LEU A 88 -33.66 9.26 1.43
CA LEU A 88 -34.42 9.34 2.69
C LEU A 88 -35.54 10.40 2.62
N ARG A 89 -35.26 11.55 2.00
CA ARG A 89 -36.28 12.60 1.80
C ARG A 89 -37.42 12.10 0.91
N ALA A 90 -37.10 11.42 -0.19
CA ALA A 90 -38.09 10.87 -1.11
C ALA A 90 -39.00 9.83 -0.41
N LYS A 91 -38.41 8.90 0.34
CA LYS A 91 -39.15 7.89 1.11
C LYS A 91 -40.10 8.51 2.15
N ASN A 92 -39.65 9.56 2.84
CA ASN A 92 -40.47 10.24 3.84
C ASN A 92 -41.67 10.99 3.21
N SER A 93 -41.52 11.52 2.00
CA SER A 93 -42.62 12.15 1.27
C SER A 93 -43.66 11.17 0.70
N GLU A 94 -43.31 9.89 0.52
CA GLU A 94 -44.25 8.85 0.06
C GLU A 94 -45.06 8.20 1.20
N THR A 95 -44.59 8.34 2.46
CA THR A 95 -45.19 7.68 3.62
C THR A 95 -46.08 8.63 4.46
N GLY A 96 -46.09 9.94 4.16
CA GLY A 96 -46.92 10.96 4.81
C GLY A 96 -48.03 11.46 3.89
#